data_AF-A0A2E8QX43-F1
#
_entry.id   AF-A0A2E8QX43-F1
#
_cell.length_a   1.000
_cell.length_b   1.000
_cell.length_c   1.000
_cell.angle_alpha   90.00
_cell.angle_beta   90.00
_cell.angle_gamma   90.00
#
_symmetry.space_group_name_H-M   'P 1'
#
loop_
_entity.id
_entity.type
_entity.pdbx_description
1 polymer ?
#
loop_
_entity_poly.entity_id
_entity_poly.type
_entity_poly.pdbx_seq_one_letter_code
_entity_poly.pdbx_strand_id
1 'polypeptide(L)' 'VRAALCYDAGQARLSRQHNNANVLTLPGATISDEEALACLGAFLDTEFDGGRHARRVAKLG' A
#
# COMPACT_ATOMS: atom_id res chain seq x y z
N VAL A 1 5.79 0.88 12.28
CA VAL A 1 5.78 0.10 11.01
C VAL A 1 4.38 0.16 10.42
N ARG A 2 4.23 0.32 9.10
CA ARG A 2 2.94 0.50 8.43
C ARG A 2 2.78 -0.52 7.31
N ALA A 3 2.27 -1.69 7.65
CA ALA A 3 2.00 -2.77 6.71
C ALA A 3 0.55 -2.69 6.19
N ALA A 4 0.34 -3.06 4.94
CA ALA A 4 -0.99 -3.12 4.32
C ALA A 4 -1.16 -4.43 3.55
N LEU A 5 -2.19 -5.19 3.91
CA LEU A 5 -2.65 -6.35 3.15
C LEU A 5 -3.46 -5.84 1.95
N CYS A 6 -3.01 -6.15 0.75
CA CYS A 6 -3.65 -5.73 -0.48
C CYS A 6 -4.03 -6.94 -1.33
N TYR A 7 -5.25 -6.94 -1.83
CA TYR A 7 -5.80 -7.94 -2.72
C TYR A 7 -5.79 -7.49 -4.19
N ASP A 8 -5.64 -6.18 -4.41
CA ASP A 8 -5.60 -5.57 -5.74
C ASP A 8 -4.70 -4.33 -5.78
N ALA A 9 -4.32 -3.93 -7.00
CA ALA A 9 -3.46 -2.77 -7.27
C ALA A 9 -4.04 -1.43 -6.76
N GLY A 10 -5.37 -1.30 -6.69
CA GLY A 10 -6.04 -0.12 -6.15
C GLY A 10 -5.79 0.04 -4.66
N GLN A 11 -5.93 -1.04 -3.90
CA GLN A 11 -5.60 -1.09 -2.48
C GLN A 11 -4.11 -0.81 -2.24
N ALA A 12 -3.22 -1.38 -3.06
CA ALA A 12 -1.79 -1.14 -2.96
C ALA A 12 -1.43 0.34 -3.15
N ARG A 13 -1.98 0.98 -4.20
CA ARG A 13 -1.85 2.43 -4.45
C ARG A 13 -2.36 3.24 -3.27
N LEU A 14 -3.60 3.02 -2.84
CA LEU A 14 -4.20 3.79 -1.74
C LEU A 14 -3.44 3.61 -0.42
N SER A 15 -2.89 2.43 -0.18
CA SER A 15 -2.09 2.16 1.01
C SER A 15 -0.82 3.03 1.06
N ARG A 16 -0.14 3.21 -0.08
CA ARG A 16 0.97 4.17 -0.19
C ARG A 16 0.47 5.60 -0.07
N GLN A 17 -0.48 5.96 -0.92
CA GLN A 17 -0.91 7.34 -1.12
C GLN A 17 -1.47 7.97 0.16
N HIS A 18 -2.24 7.22 0.94
CA HIS A 18 -2.95 7.75 2.10
C HIS A 18 -2.34 7.36 3.44
N ASN A 19 -1.65 6.21 3.51
CA ASN A 19 -1.18 5.67 4.79
C ASN A 19 0.35 5.68 4.87
N ASN A 20 1.03 6.10 3.80
CA ASN A 20 2.48 6.00 3.65
C ASN A 20 2.96 4.60 4.04
N ALA A 21 2.24 3.56 3.63
CA ALA A 21 2.59 2.18 3.96
C ALA A 21 4.04 1.90 3.50
N ASN A 22 4.81 1.22 4.34
CA ASN A 22 6.21 0.89 4.05
C ASN A 22 6.47 -0.62 3.95
N VAL A 23 5.42 -1.43 4.12
CA VAL A 23 5.43 -2.87 3.88
C VAL A 23 4.15 -3.22 3.12
N LEU A 24 4.30 -3.85 1.96
CA LEU A 24 3.21 -4.48 1.23
C LEU A 24 3.10 -5.94 1.69
N THR A 25 1.90 -6.38 2.07
CA THR A 25 1.61 -7.80 2.30
C THR A 25 0.54 -8.26 1.31
N LEU A 26 0.69 -9.50 0.82
CA LEU A 26 -0.17 -10.08 -0.20
C LEU A 26 -0.71 -11.44 0.29
N PRO A 27 -1.96 -11.81 -0.06
CA PRO A 27 -2.54 -13.08 0.35
C PRO A 27 -2.02 -14.20 -0.55
N GLY A 28 -0.84 -14.72 -0.21
CA GLY A 28 -0.06 -15.63 -1.06
C GLY A 28 -0.76 -16.93 -1.46
N ALA A 29 -1.82 -17.35 -0.77
CA ALA A 29 -2.61 -18.53 -1.15
C ALA A 29 -3.70 -18.25 -2.20
N THR A 30 -4.07 -16.98 -2.42
CA THR A 30 -5.27 -16.62 -3.21
C THR A 30 -5.02 -15.57 -4.28
N ILE A 31 -3.90 -14.85 -4.24
CA ILE A 31 -3.55 -13.86 -5.28
C ILE A 31 -2.93 -14.55 -6.50
N SER A 32 -3.22 -14.07 -7.70
CA SER A 32 -2.50 -14.47 -8.92
C SER A 32 -1.16 -13.75 -9.00
N ASP A 33 -0.19 -14.32 -9.73
CA ASP A 33 1.11 -13.67 -9.96
C ASP A 33 0.95 -12.32 -10.69
N GLU A 34 0.01 -12.25 -11.64
CA GLU A 34 -0.31 -11.02 -12.37
C GLU A 34 -0.79 -9.92 -11.43
N GLU A 35 -1.74 -10.22 -10.54
CA GLU A 35 -2.27 -9.23 -9.60
C GLU A 35 -1.22 -8.88 -8.53
N ALA A 36 -0.40 -9.85 -8.09
CA ALA A 36 0.70 -9.60 -7.16
C ALA A 36 1.73 -8.62 -7.74
N LEU A 37 2.10 -8.78 -9.02
CA LEU A 37 2.99 -7.87 -9.72
C LEU A 37 2.35 -6.49 -9.93
N ALA A 38 1.05 -6.45 -10.25
CA ALA A 38 0.30 -5.19 -10.36
C ALA A 38 0.25 -4.44 -9.02
N CYS A 39 0.00 -5.15 -7.91
CA CYS A 39 0.08 -4.61 -6.55
C CYS A 39 1.47 -4.06 -6.23
N LEU A 40 2.52 -4.83 -6.55
CA LEU A 40 3.90 -4.43 -6.31
C LEU A 40 4.26 -3.15 -7.08
N GLY A 41 3.95 -3.10 -8.38
CA GLY A 41 4.17 -1.91 -9.22
C GLY A 41 3.42 -0.70 -8.68
N ALA A 42 2.11 -0.83 -8.42
CA ALA A 42 1.31 0.23 -7.84
C ALA A 42 1.86 0.73 -6.50
N PHE A 43 2.38 -0.16 -5.65
CA PHE A 43 2.98 0.19 -4.37
C PHE A 43 4.36 0.86 -4.49
N LEU A 44 5.16 0.52 -5.50
CA LEU A 44 6.48 1.14 -5.68
C LEU A 44 6.40 2.49 -6.39
N ASP A 45 5.49 2.63 -7.35
CA ASP A 45 5.34 3.82 -8.19
C ASP A 45 4.47 4.92 -7.56
N THR A 46 3.78 4.63 -6.45
CA THR A 46 2.89 5.59 -5.80
C THR A 46 3.60 6.35 -4.69
N GLU A 47 3.67 7.67 -4.84
CA GLU A 47 4.14 8.59 -3.82
C GLU A 47 3.08 8.82 -2.71
N PHE A 48 3.54 9.27 -1.54
CA PHE A 48 2.65 9.63 -0.44
C PHE A 48 2.11 11.06 -0.63
N ASP A 49 0.79 11.23 -0.60
CA ASP A 49 0.13 12.54 -0.82
C ASP A 49 0.41 13.56 0.30
N GLY A 50 0.84 13.12 1.48
CA GLY A 50 1.04 14.02 2.61
C GLY A 50 -0.25 14.75 3.02
N GLY A 51 -0.16 16.08 3.20
CA GLY A 51 -1.30 16.95 3.51
C GLY A 51 -2.19 16.42 4.65
N ARG A 52 -3.48 16.22 4.37
CA ARG A 52 -4.45 15.71 5.36
C ARG A 52 -4.12 14.31 5.89
N HIS A 53 -3.33 13.53 5.16
CA HIS A 53 -2.93 12.17 5.52
C HIS A 53 -1.75 12.15 6.50
N ALA A 54 -0.83 13.12 6.40
CA ALA A 54 0.33 13.22 7.28
C ALA A 54 -0.06 13.26 8.76
N ARG A 55 -1.14 13.99 9.10
CA ARG A 55 -1.68 14.05 10.47
C ARG A 55 -2.13 12.68 11.02
N ARG A 56 -2.61 11.77 10.16
CA ARG A 56 -3.01 10.41 10.55
C ARG A 56 -1.79 9.51 10.67
N VAL A 57 -0.85 9.60 9.72
CA VAL A 57 0.41 8.84 9.74
C VAL A 57 1.22 9.17 11.00
N ALA A 58 1.29 10.43 11.42
CA ALA A 58 2.00 10.86 12.62
C ALA A 58 1.44 10.27 13.93
N LYS A 59 0.21 9.75 13.93
CA LYS A 59 -0.38 9.08 15.10
C LYS A 59 0.07 7.62 15.25
N LEU A 60 0.71 7.03 14.23
CA LEU A 60 1.01 5.60 14.16
C LEU A 60 2.40 5.21 14.69
N GLY A 61 3.25 6.18 15.06
CA GLY A 61 4.64 5.92 15.45
C GLY A 61 5.54 5.73 14.24
#